data_AF-A0A951UV39-F1
#
_entry.id   AF-A0A951UV39-F1
#
_cell.length_a   1.000
_cell.length_b   1.000
_cell.length_c   1.000
_cell.angle_alpha   90.00
_cell.angle_beta   90.00
_cell.angle_gamma   90.00
#
_symmetry.space_group_name_H-M   'P 1'
#
loop_
_entity.id
_entity.type
_entity.pdbx_description
1 polymer ?
#
loop_
_entity_poly.entity_id
_entity_poly.type
_entity_poly.pdbx_seq_one_letter_code
_entity_poly.pdbx_strand_id
1 'polypeptide(L)'
;MAIDENFIPQITADGSFTFTSAEFGESFHSHYGAKQESFRKFIEPTQLAEKANRPRLRLLDVCYGLGYNTAAALQTIWRINPNCYVEIIGLELNAAVPQAAIAHDLFNDWEGNYTEILSQLAMKFQVQNEHLKARLILGDARNTIKQVYQSGFQADAIFLDPFSPPQCPHLWTIEFIKLVSLCLHEDGLLATYSCAAAVRTALLAAGLLIASTPPVGRNTPGTVAFHAKGGDVLIWEKELLYKPLPNVLPLCQSEKEHLQTNAAIPYRDLELSDPAPIILRRREQEQQDSCFEPTSRWRKRWPLKGQEFLYLKILNKKC
;
A
#
# COMPACT_ATOMS: atom_id res chain seq x y z
N MET A 1 -14.58 4.91 -24.58
CA MET A 1 -15.86 5.24 -23.95
C MET A 1 -15.58 5.36 -22.47
N ALA A 2 -15.44 6.59 -21.97
CA ALA A 2 -15.29 6.79 -20.52
C ALA A 2 -16.63 6.39 -19.90
N ILE A 3 -16.61 5.40 -19.03
CA ILE A 3 -17.76 5.13 -18.16
C ILE A 3 -17.92 6.41 -17.35
N ASP A 4 -19.11 6.99 -17.45
CA ASP A 4 -19.60 8.09 -16.64
C ASP A 4 -19.74 7.56 -15.20
N GLU A 5 -18.61 7.33 -14.53
CA GLU A 5 -18.57 6.96 -13.13
C GLU A 5 -19.00 8.19 -12.33
N ASN A 6 -20.27 8.18 -11.93
CA ASN A 6 -20.80 9.18 -11.03
C ASN A 6 -20.18 8.92 -9.64
N PHE A 7 -19.04 9.56 -9.35
CA PHE A 7 -18.29 9.42 -8.10
C PHE A 7 -19.04 10.07 -6.93
N ILE A 8 -20.04 9.38 -6.39
CA ILE A 8 -20.84 9.87 -5.27
C ILE A 8 -20.05 9.69 -3.96
N PRO A 9 -19.76 10.76 -3.21
CA PRO A 9 -19.12 10.66 -1.90
C PRO A 9 -19.91 9.80 -0.91
N GLN A 10 -19.23 8.91 -0.21
CA GLN A 10 -19.78 8.10 0.86
C GLN A 10 -19.02 8.38 2.15
N ILE A 11 -19.73 8.76 3.21
CA ILE A 11 -19.11 9.02 4.51
C ILE A 11 -18.61 7.72 5.15
N THR A 12 -17.44 7.78 5.77
CA THR A 12 -16.81 6.69 6.51
C THR A 12 -16.89 6.96 8.02
N ALA A 13 -16.58 5.96 8.85
CA ALA A 13 -16.78 6.05 10.29
C ALA A 13 -15.89 7.10 11.01
N ASP A 14 -14.81 7.57 10.37
CA ASP A 14 -13.96 8.65 10.90
C ASP A 14 -14.36 10.06 10.40
N GLY A 15 -15.50 10.16 9.69
CA GLY A 15 -16.02 11.40 9.12
C GLY A 15 -15.47 11.76 7.74
N SER A 16 -14.38 11.11 7.29
CA SER A 16 -13.87 11.30 5.92
C SER A 16 -14.73 10.57 4.89
N PHE A 17 -14.51 10.86 3.60
CA PHE A 17 -15.29 10.29 2.51
C PHE A 17 -14.51 9.25 1.70
N THR A 18 -15.22 8.36 1.01
CA THR A 18 -14.69 7.49 -0.04
C THR A 18 -15.63 7.51 -1.25
N PHE A 19 -15.13 7.07 -2.40
CA PHE A 19 -15.98 6.64 -3.52
C PHE A 19 -16.09 5.11 -3.54
N THR A 20 -16.98 4.61 -4.39
CA THR A 20 -17.07 3.20 -4.77
C THR A 20 -16.84 3.08 -6.27
N SER A 21 -15.89 2.22 -6.68
CA SER A 21 -15.67 1.90 -8.09
C SER A 21 -16.72 0.92 -8.57
N ALA A 22 -17.41 1.26 -9.66
CA ALA A 22 -18.36 0.36 -10.29
C ALA A 22 -17.64 -0.79 -11.01
N GLU A 23 -16.46 -0.51 -11.57
CA GLU A 23 -15.61 -1.50 -12.26
C GLU A 23 -15.11 -2.60 -11.30
N PHE A 24 -14.61 -2.22 -10.12
CA PHE A 24 -14.03 -3.17 -9.16
C PHE A 24 -15.01 -3.65 -8.09
N GLY A 25 -16.18 -3.02 -7.96
CA GLY A 25 -17.18 -3.34 -6.93
C GLY A 25 -16.69 -3.10 -5.50
N GLU A 26 -15.68 -2.24 -5.34
CA GLU A 26 -15.02 -1.95 -4.07
C GLU A 26 -14.93 -0.44 -3.84
N SER A 27 -14.87 -0.04 -2.57
CA SER A 27 -14.58 1.34 -2.19
C SER A 27 -13.10 1.66 -2.31
N PHE A 28 -12.78 2.90 -2.68
CA PHE A 28 -11.39 3.37 -2.81
C PHE A 28 -10.66 3.37 -1.48
N HIS A 29 -11.37 3.57 -0.37
CA HIS A 29 -10.87 3.39 0.98
C HIS A 29 -11.91 2.69 1.86
N SER A 30 -11.45 2.20 3.00
CA SER A 30 -12.25 1.52 4.00
C SER A 30 -13.37 2.41 4.57
N HIS A 31 -14.59 1.87 4.63
CA HIS A 31 -15.72 2.51 5.32
C HIS A 31 -15.49 2.73 6.83
N TYR A 32 -14.45 2.12 7.43
CA TYR A 32 -14.10 2.31 8.84
C TYR A 32 -13.33 3.60 9.09
N GLY A 33 -12.86 4.27 8.03
CA GLY A 33 -12.19 5.55 8.12
C GLY A 33 -11.09 5.67 7.06
N ALA A 34 -11.36 6.43 6.01
CA ALA A 34 -10.43 6.55 4.88
C ALA A 34 -9.20 7.41 5.21
N LYS A 35 -9.41 8.50 5.95
CA LYS A 35 -8.32 9.34 6.48
C LYS A 35 -7.49 8.56 7.50
N GLN A 36 -8.14 7.89 8.45
CA GLN A 36 -7.46 7.06 9.46
C GLN A 36 -6.65 5.94 8.82
N GLU A 37 -7.21 5.26 7.81
CA GLU A 37 -6.51 4.22 7.06
C GLU A 37 -5.22 4.76 6.43
N SER A 38 -5.28 5.93 5.79
CA SER A 38 -4.11 6.57 5.17
C SER A 38 -2.96 6.75 6.17
N PHE A 39 -3.25 7.27 7.37
CA PHE A 39 -2.24 7.41 8.43
C PHE A 39 -1.74 6.08 8.97
N ARG A 40 -2.66 5.18 9.33
CA ARG A 40 -2.33 3.96 10.08
C ARG A 40 -1.74 2.83 9.22
N LYS A 41 -2.14 2.74 7.94
CA LYS A 41 -1.66 1.69 7.02
C LYS A 41 -0.46 2.11 6.19
N PHE A 42 -0.27 3.41 5.94
CA PHE A 42 0.79 3.90 5.06
C PHE A 42 1.79 4.80 5.78
N ILE A 43 1.35 5.88 6.42
CA ILE A 43 2.26 6.86 7.01
C ILE A 43 3.05 6.29 8.19
N GLU A 44 2.34 5.69 9.15
CA GLU A 44 2.94 5.12 10.36
C GLU A 44 3.91 3.97 10.03
N PRO A 45 3.54 2.97 9.21
CA PRO A 45 4.42 1.84 8.95
C PRO A 45 5.63 2.17 8.06
N THR A 46 5.55 3.22 7.24
CA THR A 46 6.69 3.74 6.47
C THR A 46 7.58 4.70 7.26
N GLN A 47 7.25 4.94 8.54
CA GLN A 47 8.02 5.77 9.47
C GLN A 47 8.27 7.18 8.94
N LEU A 48 7.32 7.73 8.20
CA LEU A 48 7.49 9.05 7.57
C LEU A 48 7.75 10.17 8.57
N ALA A 49 7.17 10.07 9.77
CA ALA A 49 7.43 11.04 10.82
C ALA A 49 8.91 11.09 11.23
N GLU A 50 9.58 9.94 11.35
CA GLU A 50 11.01 9.88 11.64
C GLU A 50 11.83 10.37 10.45
N LYS A 51 11.49 9.90 9.23
CA LYS A 51 12.19 10.26 8.00
C LYS A 51 12.09 11.76 7.67
N ALA A 52 11.04 12.45 8.11
CA ALA A 52 10.83 13.89 7.88
C ALA A 52 11.93 14.79 8.45
N ASN A 53 12.75 14.30 9.38
CA ASN A 53 13.94 15.04 9.85
C ASN A 53 15.03 15.20 8.77
N ARG A 54 14.93 14.47 7.65
CA ARG A 54 15.82 14.64 6.50
C ARG A 54 15.44 15.90 5.71
N PRO A 55 16.38 16.52 4.98
CA PRO A 55 16.10 17.70 4.17
C PRO A 55 15.25 17.40 2.93
N ARG A 56 15.19 16.12 2.52
CA ARG A 56 14.48 15.69 1.32
C ARG A 56 13.92 14.28 1.49
N LEU A 57 12.70 14.09 0.97
CA LEU A 57 12.05 12.78 0.87
C LEU A 57 11.45 12.54 -0.51
N ARG A 58 11.50 11.29 -0.96
CA ARG A 58 10.89 10.82 -2.20
C ARG A 58 9.81 9.80 -1.91
N LEU A 59 8.61 9.98 -2.46
CA LEU A 59 7.47 9.09 -2.26
C LEU A 59 6.94 8.58 -3.60
N LEU A 60 6.52 7.32 -3.63
CA LEU A 60 5.79 6.72 -4.75
C LEU A 60 4.42 6.26 -4.24
N ASP A 61 3.35 6.79 -4.82
CA ASP A 61 1.96 6.50 -4.49
C ASP A 61 1.33 5.68 -5.63
N VAL A 62 1.23 4.36 -5.46
CA VAL A 62 0.72 3.44 -6.49
C VAL A 62 -0.77 3.27 -6.30
N CYS A 63 -1.55 3.66 -7.31
CA CYS A 63 -3.01 3.83 -7.25
C CYS A 63 -3.40 5.01 -6.37
N TYR A 64 -3.06 6.21 -6.86
CA TYR A 64 -3.28 7.49 -6.18
C TYR A 64 -4.73 7.68 -5.69
N GLY A 65 -5.71 7.25 -6.50
CA GLY A 65 -7.12 7.29 -6.16
C GLY A 65 -7.58 8.70 -5.80
N LEU A 66 -8.08 8.86 -4.57
CA LEU A 66 -8.54 10.15 -4.07
C LEU A 66 -7.37 11.11 -3.79
N GLY A 67 -6.18 10.59 -3.49
CA GLY A 67 -5.02 11.36 -3.05
C GLY A 67 -4.83 11.43 -1.53
N TYR A 68 -5.54 10.61 -0.75
CA TYR A 68 -5.47 10.65 0.72
C TYR A 68 -4.13 10.21 1.30
N ASN A 69 -3.48 9.19 0.71
CA ASN A 69 -2.14 8.77 1.14
C ASN A 69 -1.12 9.89 0.93
N THR A 70 -1.16 10.55 -0.24
CA THR A 70 -0.37 11.74 -0.52
C THR A 70 -0.68 12.90 0.45
N ALA A 71 -1.95 13.19 0.72
CA ALA A 71 -2.34 14.23 1.68
C ALA A 71 -1.80 13.95 3.10
N ALA A 72 -1.94 12.71 3.57
CA ALA A 72 -1.46 12.27 4.88
C ALA A 72 0.07 12.35 4.99
N ALA A 73 0.77 12.04 3.89
CA ALA A 73 2.23 12.14 3.83
C ALA A 73 2.70 13.59 3.93
N LEU A 74 2.15 14.48 3.10
CA LEU A 74 2.48 15.91 3.14
C LEU A 74 2.18 16.53 4.51
N GLN A 75 1.00 16.21 5.07
CA GLN A 75 0.63 16.66 6.42
C GLN A 75 1.64 16.22 7.47
N THR A 76 2.06 14.96 7.42
CA THR A 76 3.00 14.42 8.40
C THR A 76 4.39 15.01 8.26
N ILE A 77 4.90 15.09 7.04
CA ILE A 77 6.26 15.54 6.75
C ILE A 77 6.40 17.01 7.13
N TRP A 78 5.53 17.89 6.63
CA TRP A 78 5.68 19.32 6.84
C TRP A 78 5.25 19.80 8.23
N ARG A 79 4.45 19.02 8.97
CA ARG A 79 4.23 19.29 10.40
C ARG A 79 5.51 19.11 11.21
N ILE A 80 6.39 18.19 10.80
CA ILE A 80 7.64 17.89 11.51
C ILE A 80 8.79 18.75 10.99
N ASN A 81 8.89 18.90 9.67
CA ASN A 81 9.90 19.70 9.01
C ASN A 81 9.27 20.50 7.86
N PRO A 82 8.82 21.75 8.12
CA PRO A 82 8.20 22.61 7.10
C PRO A 82 9.09 22.89 5.89
N ASN A 83 10.41 22.75 6.03
CA ASN A 83 11.39 23.02 4.99
C ASN A 83 11.82 21.75 4.21
N CYS A 84 11.29 20.57 4.56
CA CYS A 84 11.61 19.34 3.85
C CYS A 84 11.16 19.45 2.39
N TYR A 85 12.10 19.23 1.46
CA TYR A 85 11.77 19.12 0.04
C TYR A 85 11.17 17.75 -0.26
N VAL A 86 9.94 17.70 -0.75
CA VAL A 86 9.25 16.44 -1.05
C VAL A 86 9.16 16.25 -2.55
N GLU A 87 9.55 15.07 -3.04
CA GLU A 87 9.21 14.64 -4.40
C GLU A 87 8.20 13.50 -4.36
N ILE A 88 7.13 13.62 -5.13
CA ILE A 88 6.08 12.60 -5.21
C ILE A 88 5.87 12.18 -6.65
N ILE A 89 5.76 10.87 -6.86
CA ILE A 89 5.20 10.31 -8.07
C ILE A 89 3.96 9.52 -7.69
N GLY A 90 2.80 9.93 -8.19
CA GLY A 90 1.58 9.12 -8.15
C GLY A 90 1.40 8.35 -9.45
N LEU A 91 0.88 7.12 -9.37
CA LEU A 91 0.41 6.35 -10.53
C LEU A 91 -1.11 6.22 -10.44
N GLU A 92 -1.82 6.59 -11.50
CA GLU A 92 -3.29 6.53 -11.53
C GLU A 92 -3.80 6.12 -12.91
N LEU A 93 -4.80 5.24 -12.94
CA LEU A 93 -5.43 4.82 -14.19
C LEU A 93 -6.46 5.85 -14.66
N ASN A 94 -7.30 6.34 -13.74
CA ASN A 94 -8.45 7.17 -14.04
C ASN A 94 -8.30 8.56 -13.42
N ALA A 95 -7.95 9.55 -14.25
CA ALA A 95 -7.85 10.95 -13.84
C ALA A 95 -9.14 11.54 -13.26
N ALA A 96 -10.31 10.98 -13.60
CA ALA A 96 -11.58 11.47 -13.10
C ALA A 96 -11.75 11.25 -11.59
N VAL A 97 -11.07 10.25 -10.99
CA VAL A 97 -11.14 9.96 -9.55
C VAL A 97 -10.59 11.13 -8.71
N PRO A 98 -9.32 11.55 -8.86
CA PRO A 98 -8.80 12.68 -8.09
C PRO A 98 -9.49 14.00 -8.46
N GLN A 99 -9.96 14.16 -9.71
CA GLN A 99 -10.73 15.34 -10.12
C GLN A 99 -12.07 15.42 -9.37
N ALA A 100 -12.79 14.30 -9.26
CA ALA A 100 -14.02 14.22 -8.49
C ALA A 100 -13.78 14.43 -6.99
N ALA A 101 -12.67 13.94 -6.45
CA ALA A 101 -12.31 14.19 -5.05
C ALA A 101 -12.18 15.69 -4.73
N ILE A 102 -11.63 16.46 -5.66
CA ILE A 102 -11.56 17.92 -5.56
C ILE A 102 -12.94 18.56 -5.77
N ALA A 103 -13.69 18.14 -6.79
CA ALA A 103 -15.00 18.70 -7.09
C ALA A 103 -16.04 18.49 -5.98
N HIS A 104 -15.88 17.43 -5.17
CA HIS A 104 -16.72 17.12 -4.01
C HIS A 104 -16.14 17.61 -2.68
N ASP A 105 -15.08 18.42 -2.70
CA ASP A 105 -14.45 19.00 -1.51
C ASP A 105 -14.06 17.96 -0.44
N LEU A 106 -13.58 16.78 -0.85
CA LEU A 106 -13.25 15.68 0.08
C LEU A 106 -12.12 16.01 1.09
N PHE A 107 -11.44 17.13 0.87
CA PHE A 107 -10.31 17.59 1.67
C PHE A 107 -10.64 18.67 2.71
N ASN A 108 -11.91 19.11 2.81
CA ASN A 108 -12.28 20.21 3.72
C ASN A 108 -11.95 19.95 5.19
N ASP A 109 -12.00 18.69 5.62
CA ASP A 109 -11.69 18.28 7.00
C ASP A 109 -10.20 17.91 7.22
N TRP A 110 -9.33 18.25 6.26
CA TRP A 110 -7.88 18.03 6.39
C TRP A 110 -7.18 19.28 6.94
N GLU A 111 -6.25 19.07 7.87
CA GLU A 111 -5.51 20.17 8.50
C GLU A 111 -4.32 20.58 7.62
N GLY A 112 -4.35 21.79 7.08
CA GLY A 112 -3.27 22.37 6.29
C GLY A 112 -3.71 22.76 4.88
N ASN A 113 -2.94 23.62 4.21
CA ASN A 113 -3.28 24.11 2.87
C ASN A 113 -2.75 23.16 1.77
N TYR A 114 -3.13 21.88 1.84
CA TYR A 114 -2.76 20.88 0.82
C TYR A 114 -3.77 20.82 -0.33
N THR A 115 -4.97 21.38 -0.14
CA THR A 115 -6.04 21.38 -1.14
C THR A 115 -5.61 21.98 -2.47
N GLU A 116 -4.82 23.07 -2.45
CA GLU A 116 -4.28 23.66 -3.69
C GLU A 116 -3.29 22.72 -4.39
N ILE A 117 -2.40 22.07 -3.63
CA ILE A 117 -1.44 21.09 -4.17
C ILE A 117 -2.17 19.92 -4.82
N LEU A 118 -3.15 19.34 -4.11
CA LEU A 118 -3.94 18.21 -4.57
C LEU A 118 -4.82 18.60 -5.75
N SER A 119 -5.35 19.84 -5.78
CA SER A 119 -6.08 20.39 -6.93
C SER A 119 -5.21 20.49 -8.17
N GLN A 120 -3.98 20.99 -8.04
CA GLN A 120 -3.03 21.03 -9.15
C GLN A 120 -2.64 19.64 -9.63
N LEU A 121 -2.43 18.68 -8.72
CA LEU A 121 -2.18 17.28 -9.10
C LEU A 121 -3.39 16.67 -9.83
N ALA A 122 -4.62 16.89 -9.36
CA ALA A 122 -5.82 16.35 -9.98
C ALA A 122 -6.10 16.96 -11.37
N MET A 123 -5.88 18.27 -11.54
CA MET A 123 -6.27 19.00 -12.75
C MET A 123 -5.13 19.14 -13.77
N LYS A 124 -3.88 19.27 -13.31
CA LYS A 124 -2.69 19.52 -14.15
C LYS A 124 -1.72 18.36 -14.16
N PHE A 125 -1.92 17.34 -13.32
CA PHE A 125 -1.05 16.17 -13.17
C PHE A 125 0.38 16.47 -12.73
N GLN A 126 0.66 17.71 -12.33
CA GLN A 126 1.95 18.12 -11.80
C GLN A 126 1.82 19.40 -10.97
N VAL A 127 2.72 19.54 -10.02
CA VAL A 127 2.90 20.73 -9.19
C VAL A 127 4.36 20.86 -8.80
N GLN A 128 4.88 22.08 -8.85
CA GLN A 128 6.24 22.38 -8.43
C GLN A 128 6.30 23.73 -7.72
N ASN A 129 6.91 23.75 -6.54
CA ASN A 129 7.19 24.95 -5.76
C ASN A 129 8.53 24.79 -5.01
N GLU A 130 8.82 25.68 -4.06
CA GLU A 130 10.08 25.69 -3.30
C GLU A 130 10.34 24.40 -2.49
N HIS A 131 9.28 23.77 -1.96
CA HIS A 131 9.38 22.59 -1.09
C HIS A 131 8.75 21.31 -1.67
N LEU A 132 8.23 21.36 -2.90
CA LEU A 132 7.51 20.25 -3.52
C LEU A 132 7.81 20.13 -5.01
N LYS A 133 7.99 18.89 -5.47
CA LYS A 133 7.79 18.50 -6.87
C LYS A 133 6.96 17.22 -6.91
N ALA A 134 5.72 17.31 -7.35
CA ALA A 134 4.84 16.16 -7.48
C ALA A 134 4.31 16.02 -8.90
N ARG A 135 4.15 14.76 -9.35
CA ARG A 135 3.53 14.43 -10.63
C ARG A 135 2.61 13.22 -10.50
N LEU A 136 1.53 13.23 -11.25
CA LEU A 136 0.63 12.09 -11.44
C LEU A 136 0.86 11.53 -12.85
N ILE A 137 1.33 10.28 -12.94
CA ILE A 137 1.47 9.59 -14.22
C ILE A 137 0.20 8.81 -14.49
N LEU A 138 -0.50 9.20 -15.56
CA LEU A 138 -1.74 8.55 -15.95
C LEU A 138 -1.49 7.32 -16.82
N GLY A 139 -2.27 6.28 -16.57
CA GLY A 139 -2.30 5.04 -17.35
C GLY A 139 -2.11 3.79 -16.49
N ASP A 140 -2.14 2.63 -17.15
CA ASP A 140 -1.94 1.34 -16.48
C ASP A 140 -0.62 1.34 -15.70
N ALA A 141 -0.71 1.09 -14.39
CA ALA A 141 0.43 1.06 -13.49
C ALA A 141 1.52 0.09 -13.94
N ARG A 142 1.16 -1.02 -14.62
CA ARG A 142 2.11 -1.97 -15.22
C ARG A 142 3.05 -1.33 -16.24
N ASN A 143 2.60 -0.26 -16.91
CA ASN A 143 3.38 0.52 -17.86
C ASN A 143 4.03 1.74 -17.23
N THR A 144 3.29 2.49 -16.40
CA THR A 144 3.81 3.74 -15.81
C THR A 144 4.92 3.48 -14.79
N ILE A 145 4.92 2.34 -14.07
CA ILE A 145 6.02 1.96 -13.18
C ILE A 145 7.35 1.78 -13.91
N LYS A 146 7.32 1.33 -15.18
CA LYS A 146 8.53 1.19 -16.02
C LYS A 146 9.17 2.57 -16.26
N GLN A 147 8.37 3.61 -16.43
CA GLN A 147 8.86 4.99 -16.58
C GLN A 147 9.49 5.51 -15.28
N VAL A 148 8.90 5.17 -14.12
CA VAL A 148 9.47 5.53 -12.81
C VAL A 148 10.83 4.88 -12.64
N TYR A 149 10.91 3.57 -12.88
CA TYR A 149 12.16 2.83 -12.82
C TYR A 149 13.23 3.40 -13.76
N GLN A 150 12.89 3.64 -15.02
CA GLN A 150 13.80 4.21 -16.03
C GLN A 150 14.31 5.61 -15.66
N SER A 151 13.53 6.39 -14.91
CA SER A 151 13.97 7.71 -14.44
C SER A 151 15.01 7.67 -13.32
N GLY A 152 15.30 6.49 -12.77
CA GLY A 152 16.20 6.32 -11.63
C GLY A 152 15.60 6.81 -10.31
N PHE A 153 14.28 7.00 -10.25
CA PHE A 153 13.60 7.41 -9.04
C PHE A 153 13.68 6.31 -7.98
N GLN A 154 14.17 6.68 -6.80
CA GLN A 154 14.28 5.80 -5.64
C GLN A 154 13.51 6.42 -4.48
N ALA A 155 12.44 5.75 -4.07
CA ALA A 155 11.48 6.23 -3.07
C ALA A 155 11.92 5.84 -1.66
N ASP A 156 11.91 6.82 -0.75
CA ASP A 156 12.07 6.60 0.69
C ASP A 156 10.82 5.91 1.30
N ALA A 157 9.65 6.12 0.69
CA ALA A 157 8.42 5.39 1.01
C ALA A 157 7.61 5.06 -0.26
N ILE A 158 7.09 3.84 -0.32
CA ILE A 158 6.14 3.42 -1.36
C ILE A 158 4.82 3.08 -0.70
N PHE A 159 3.73 3.65 -1.20
CA PHE A 159 2.37 3.27 -0.86
C PHE A 159 1.84 2.38 -1.99
N LEU A 160 1.59 1.10 -1.69
CA LEU A 160 1.04 0.15 -2.64
C LEU A 160 -0.43 -0.09 -2.28
N ASP A 161 -1.33 0.65 -2.93
CA ASP A 161 -2.75 0.73 -2.57
C ASP A 161 -3.74 0.47 -3.73
N PRO A 162 -3.57 -0.59 -4.55
CA PRO A 162 -4.58 -0.95 -5.52
C PRO A 162 -5.78 -1.63 -4.86
N PHE A 163 -6.89 -1.74 -5.59
CA PHE A 163 -8.04 -2.60 -5.20
C PHE A 163 -7.61 -4.04 -4.88
N SER A 164 -8.46 -4.76 -4.16
CA SER A 164 -8.07 -6.03 -3.54
C SER A 164 -7.58 -7.08 -4.55
N PRO A 165 -6.72 -8.03 -4.15
CA PRO A 165 -6.10 -8.96 -5.10
C PRO A 165 -7.04 -9.76 -6.00
N PRO A 166 -8.23 -10.21 -5.55
CA PRO A 166 -9.21 -10.81 -6.44
C PRO A 166 -9.79 -9.86 -7.49
N GLN A 167 -9.92 -8.55 -7.20
CA GLN A 167 -10.52 -7.57 -8.10
C GLN A 167 -9.51 -6.92 -9.04
N CYS A 168 -8.30 -6.63 -8.55
CA CYS A 168 -7.24 -6.03 -9.36
C CYS A 168 -5.96 -6.87 -9.35
N PRO A 169 -5.99 -8.14 -9.80
CA PRO A 169 -4.86 -9.05 -9.71
C PRO A 169 -3.61 -8.58 -10.47
N HIS A 170 -3.79 -7.72 -11.48
CA HIS A 170 -2.71 -7.11 -12.28
C HIS A 170 -1.61 -6.47 -11.44
N LEU A 171 -2.00 -5.84 -10.32
CA LEU A 171 -1.09 -5.04 -9.49
C LEU A 171 -0.58 -5.81 -8.27
N TRP A 172 -0.84 -7.11 -8.21
CA TRP A 172 -0.39 -8.01 -7.15
C TRP A 172 0.44 -9.18 -7.67
N THR A 173 0.87 -9.12 -8.94
CA THR A 173 1.73 -10.14 -9.54
C THR A 173 3.17 -9.98 -9.10
N ILE A 174 3.93 -11.08 -9.14
CA ILE A 174 5.37 -11.04 -8.87
C ILE A 174 6.05 -10.03 -9.80
N GLU A 175 5.68 -10.03 -11.08
CA GLU A 175 6.30 -9.20 -12.11
C GLU A 175 6.09 -7.72 -11.84
N PHE A 176 4.86 -7.33 -11.49
CA PHE A 176 4.56 -5.93 -11.16
C PHE A 176 5.25 -5.51 -9.85
N ILE A 177 5.13 -6.33 -8.79
CA ILE A 177 5.74 -6.03 -7.49
C ILE A 177 7.28 -5.98 -7.61
N LYS A 178 7.89 -6.76 -8.50
CA LYS A 178 9.32 -6.66 -8.78
C LYS A 178 9.69 -5.29 -9.33
N LEU A 179 8.94 -4.74 -10.29
CA LEU A 179 9.20 -3.38 -10.80
C LEU A 179 9.01 -2.32 -9.71
N VAL A 180 8.00 -2.47 -8.85
CA VAL A 180 7.81 -1.59 -7.70
C VAL A 180 9.01 -1.66 -6.75
N SER A 181 9.51 -2.86 -6.44
CA SER A 181 10.66 -3.05 -5.55
C SER A 181 11.95 -2.40 -6.06
N LEU A 182 12.13 -2.29 -7.38
CA LEU A 182 13.29 -1.64 -8.01
C LEU A 182 13.28 -0.11 -7.86
N CYS A 183 12.11 0.46 -7.55
CA CYS A 183 11.94 1.88 -7.28
C CYS A 183 12.02 2.19 -5.76
N LEU A 184 12.25 1.18 -4.92
CA LEU A 184 12.39 1.35 -3.47
C LEU A 184 13.85 1.61 -3.12
N HIS A 185 14.11 2.75 -2.46
CA HIS A 185 15.43 3.07 -1.93
C HIS A 185 15.91 1.98 -0.95
N GLU A 186 17.22 1.79 -0.80
CA GLU A 186 17.80 0.76 0.08
C GLU A 186 17.30 0.87 1.53
N ASP A 187 17.25 2.09 2.07
CA ASP A 187 16.62 2.43 3.36
C ASP A 187 15.12 2.77 3.28
N GLY A 188 14.49 2.46 2.15
CA GLY A 188 13.08 2.70 1.87
C GLY A 188 12.16 1.70 2.57
N LEU A 189 10.91 2.11 2.82
CA LEU A 189 9.86 1.20 3.30
C LEU A 189 8.66 1.25 2.35
N LEU A 190 8.20 0.08 1.91
CA LEU A 190 6.95 -0.09 1.19
C LEU A 190 5.86 -0.49 2.18
N ALA A 191 4.68 0.09 2.09
CA ALA A 191 3.52 -0.31 2.89
C ALA A 191 2.30 -0.59 2.01
N THR A 192 1.50 -1.57 2.43
CA THR A 192 0.20 -1.90 1.84
C THR A 192 -0.78 -2.34 2.91
N TYR A 193 -2.07 -2.04 2.73
CA TYR A 193 -3.14 -2.54 3.61
C TYR A 193 -3.28 -4.06 3.54
N SER A 194 -2.85 -4.69 2.45
CA SER A 194 -3.09 -6.11 2.18
C SER A 194 -2.20 -7.01 3.04
N CYS A 195 -2.83 -7.99 3.68
CA CYS A 195 -2.15 -9.09 4.38
C CYS A 195 -2.34 -10.44 3.67
N ALA A 196 -2.77 -10.44 2.40
CA ALA A 196 -2.99 -11.65 1.62
C ALA A 196 -1.67 -12.43 1.46
N ALA A 197 -1.73 -13.76 1.63
CA ALA A 197 -0.54 -14.61 1.54
C ALA A 197 0.13 -14.50 0.16
N ALA A 198 -0.65 -14.49 -0.94
CA ALA A 198 -0.14 -14.29 -2.29
C ALA A 198 0.63 -12.97 -2.48
N VAL A 199 0.18 -11.87 -1.85
CA VAL A 199 0.85 -10.56 -1.91
C VAL A 199 2.17 -10.60 -1.16
N ARG A 200 2.17 -11.16 0.05
CA ARG A 200 3.39 -11.36 0.85
C ARG A 200 4.40 -12.27 0.14
N THR A 201 3.94 -13.33 -0.51
CA THR A 201 4.80 -14.17 -1.37
C THR A 201 5.38 -13.38 -2.54
N ALA A 202 4.60 -12.54 -3.20
CA ALA A 202 5.12 -11.73 -4.30
C ALA A 202 6.16 -10.69 -3.84
N LEU A 203 5.98 -10.08 -2.66
CA LEU A 203 6.98 -9.20 -2.04
C LEU A 203 8.29 -9.96 -1.72
N LEU A 204 8.17 -11.15 -1.14
CA LEU A 204 9.32 -12.03 -0.88
C LEU A 204 10.03 -12.44 -2.18
N ALA A 205 9.27 -12.83 -3.21
CA ALA A 205 9.79 -13.20 -4.52
C ALA A 205 10.45 -12.02 -5.25
N ALA A 206 10.04 -10.79 -4.95
CA ALA A 206 10.70 -9.58 -5.43
C ALA A 206 12.05 -9.31 -4.76
N GLY A 207 12.41 -10.06 -3.72
CA GLY A 207 13.66 -9.94 -2.96
C GLY A 207 13.56 -9.02 -1.75
N LEU A 208 12.34 -8.62 -1.36
CA LEU A 208 12.10 -7.83 -0.16
C LEU A 208 11.91 -8.76 1.05
N LEU A 209 12.21 -8.23 2.23
CA LEU A 209 11.74 -8.78 3.49
C LEU A 209 10.38 -8.19 3.82
N ILE A 210 9.61 -8.90 4.65
CA ILE A 210 8.26 -8.48 5.03
C ILE A 210 8.06 -8.48 6.54
N ALA A 211 7.23 -7.57 6.99
CA ALA A 211 6.75 -7.45 8.36
C ALA A 211 5.25 -7.16 8.37
N SER A 212 4.61 -7.42 9.50
CA SER A 212 3.19 -7.13 9.74
C SER A 212 3.02 -5.73 10.32
N THR A 213 1.85 -5.14 10.16
CA THR A 213 1.48 -3.89 10.85
C THR A 213 0.37 -4.15 11.86
N PRO A 214 0.24 -3.30 12.89
CA PRO A 214 -0.90 -3.37 13.78
C PRO A 214 -2.24 -3.34 13.00
N PRO A 215 -3.24 -4.08 13.48
CA PRO A 215 -4.56 -4.04 12.88
C PRO A 215 -5.20 -2.65 12.98
N VAL A 216 -5.99 -2.29 11.97
CA VAL A 216 -6.74 -1.02 11.91
C VAL A 216 -8.15 -1.34 11.43
N GLY A 217 -9.18 -0.72 12.02
CA GLY A 217 -10.57 -0.92 11.58
C GLY A 217 -11.05 -2.37 11.76
N ARG A 218 -11.20 -3.13 10.66
CA ARG A 218 -11.68 -4.55 10.63
C ARG A 218 -10.75 -5.57 11.31
N ASN A 219 -9.83 -5.14 12.16
CA ASN A 219 -8.87 -5.98 12.87
C ASN A 219 -7.92 -6.80 11.98
N THR A 220 -7.69 -6.39 10.72
CA THR A 220 -6.69 -7.02 9.86
C THR A 220 -5.37 -6.25 9.88
N PRO A 221 -4.22 -6.94 10.02
CA PRO A 221 -2.91 -6.31 9.84
C PRO A 221 -2.72 -5.89 8.37
N GLY A 222 -1.75 -5.03 8.12
CA GLY A 222 -1.21 -4.78 6.78
C GLY A 222 0.13 -5.49 6.56
N THR A 223 0.88 -5.04 5.56
CA THR A 223 2.24 -5.52 5.30
C THR A 223 3.18 -4.33 5.06
N VAL A 224 4.37 -4.38 5.68
CA VAL A 224 5.52 -3.54 5.32
C VAL A 224 6.56 -4.41 4.64
N ALA A 225 7.21 -3.87 3.61
CA ALA A 225 8.30 -4.54 2.91
C ALA A 225 9.49 -3.61 2.69
N PHE A 226 10.70 -4.16 2.65
CA PHE A 226 11.95 -3.40 2.63
C PHE A 226 13.13 -4.30 2.18
N HIS A 227 14.24 -3.69 1.78
CA HIS A 227 15.44 -4.44 1.39
C HIS A 227 16.18 -5.00 2.62
N ALA A 228 16.79 -6.18 2.49
CA ALA A 228 17.61 -6.75 3.54
C ALA A 228 18.89 -5.90 3.73
N LYS A 229 19.06 -5.28 4.90
CA LYS A 229 20.32 -4.60 5.25
C LYS A 229 21.43 -5.64 5.45
N GLY A 230 22.49 -5.57 4.64
CA GLY A 230 23.63 -6.49 4.76
C GLY A 230 23.36 -7.93 4.34
N GLY A 231 22.23 -8.21 3.68
CA GLY A 231 21.97 -9.49 2.99
C GLY A 231 21.45 -10.67 3.84
N ASP A 232 21.21 -10.51 5.16
CA ASP A 232 20.77 -11.63 6.02
C ASP A 232 19.42 -11.36 6.72
N VAL A 233 18.43 -12.20 6.42
CA VAL A 233 17.06 -12.16 6.96
C VAL A 233 17.02 -12.42 8.47
N LEU A 234 17.89 -13.31 8.97
CA LEU A 234 17.92 -13.71 10.38
C LEU A 234 18.42 -12.58 11.28
N ILE A 235 19.28 -11.72 10.74
CA ILE A 235 19.76 -10.53 11.43
C ILE A 235 18.59 -9.56 11.63
N TRP A 236 17.74 -9.39 10.62
CA TRP A 236 16.68 -8.39 10.68
C TRP A 236 15.49 -8.79 11.57
N GLU A 237 15.04 -10.06 11.53
CA GLU A 237 14.02 -10.52 12.50
C GLU A 237 14.51 -10.33 13.95
N LYS A 238 15.80 -10.57 14.21
CA LYS A 238 16.43 -10.28 15.50
C LYS A 238 16.47 -8.78 15.77
N GLU A 239 16.86 -7.95 14.81
CA GLU A 239 16.87 -6.48 14.97
C GLU A 239 15.48 -5.94 15.31
N LEU A 240 14.40 -6.40 14.67
CA LEU A 240 13.04 -6.01 15.07
C LEU A 240 12.67 -6.47 16.48
N LEU A 241 13.15 -7.64 16.91
CA LEU A 241 12.89 -8.13 18.27
C LEU A 241 13.65 -7.32 19.33
N TYR A 242 14.88 -6.89 19.03
CA TYR A 242 15.73 -6.14 19.97
C TYR A 242 15.53 -4.61 19.89
N LYS A 243 15.19 -4.09 18.71
CA LYS A 243 14.94 -2.67 18.43
C LYS A 243 13.69 -2.53 17.55
N PRO A 244 12.49 -2.70 18.14
CA PRO A 244 11.25 -2.67 17.38
C PRO A 244 11.04 -1.31 16.74
N LEU A 245 10.77 -1.33 15.44
CA LEU A 245 10.30 -0.16 14.72
C LEU A 245 8.82 0.07 15.08
N PRO A 246 8.41 1.30 15.47
CA PRO A 246 7.02 1.58 15.76
C PRO A 246 6.11 1.16 14.60
N ASN A 247 5.02 0.45 14.91
CA ASN A 247 4.03 -0.03 13.94
C ASN A 247 4.55 -1.00 12.86
N VAL A 248 5.71 -1.64 13.11
CA VAL A 248 6.25 -2.73 12.30
C VAL A 248 6.54 -3.91 13.23
N LEU A 249 5.86 -5.03 12.99
CA LEU A 249 5.89 -6.21 13.83
C LEU A 249 6.41 -7.42 13.02
N PRO A 250 7.21 -8.32 13.63
CA PRO A 250 7.47 -9.62 13.02
C PRO A 250 6.16 -10.35 12.70
N LEU A 251 6.15 -11.16 11.64
CA LEU A 251 4.99 -12.01 11.36
C LEU A 251 4.72 -12.96 12.53
N CYS A 252 3.48 -13.01 12.99
CA CYS A 252 3.08 -13.98 14.01
C CYS A 252 3.02 -15.41 13.44
N GLN A 253 2.97 -16.42 14.31
CA GLN A 253 2.94 -17.83 13.89
C GLN A 253 1.80 -18.13 12.91
N SER A 254 0.61 -17.58 13.15
CA SER A 254 -0.55 -17.73 12.27
C SER A 254 -0.26 -17.21 10.86
N GLU A 255 0.40 -16.05 10.74
CA GLU A 255 0.77 -15.46 9.46
C GLU A 255 1.88 -16.26 8.75
N LYS A 256 2.88 -16.73 9.50
CA LYS A 256 3.93 -17.61 8.98
C LYS A 256 3.36 -18.92 8.43
N GLU A 257 2.41 -19.53 9.15
CA GLU A 257 1.71 -20.73 8.67
C GLU A 257 0.80 -20.44 7.47
N HIS A 258 0.16 -19.27 7.41
CA HIS A 258 -0.68 -18.91 6.26
C HIS A 258 0.13 -18.86 4.96
N LEU A 259 1.40 -18.44 5.03
CA LEU A 259 2.34 -18.46 3.90
C LEU A 259 2.73 -19.88 3.44
N GLN A 260 2.40 -20.93 4.20
CA GLN A 260 2.64 -22.33 3.85
C GLN A 260 1.39 -23.01 3.27
N THR A 261 0.33 -22.23 2.99
CA THR A 261 -0.93 -22.73 2.42
C THR A 261 -1.03 -22.42 0.94
N ASN A 262 -2.00 -23.03 0.27
CA ASN A 262 -2.30 -22.72 -1.13
C ASN A 262 -2.72 -21.25 -1.35
N ALA A 263 -3.12 -20.49 -0.33
CA ALA A 263 -3.36 -19.05 -0.48
C ALA A 263 -2.07 -18.26 -0.81
N ALA A 264 -0.90 -18.81 -0.47
CA ALA A 264 0.39 -18.19 -0.70
C ALA A 264 0.86 -18.27 -2.16
N ILE A 265 0.18 -19.05 -3.00
CA ILE A 265 0.48 -19.12 -4.43
C ILE A 265 0.22 -17.73 -5.05
N PRO A 266 1.24 -17.12 -5.64
CA PRO A 266 1.19 -15.73 -6.08
C PRO A 266 0.39 -15.57 -7.38
N TYR A 267 0.00 -14.34 -7.68
CA TYR A 267 -0.48 -13.99 -9.01
C TYR A 267 0.71 -13.82 -9.96
N ARG A 268 0.53 -14.12 -11.25
CA ARG A 268 1.57 -14.04 -12.29
C ARG A 268 1.04 -13.34 -13.52
N ASP A 269 1.79 -12.39 -14.06
CA ASP A 269 1.54 -11.70 -15.33
C ASP A 269 2.89 -11.44 -16.01
N LEU A 270 3.39 -12.46 -16.73
CA LEU A 270 4.77 -12.53 -17.22
C LEU A 270 5.13 -11.34 -18.12
N GLU A 271 4.20 -10.95 -19.00
CA GLU A 271 4.40 -9.88 -19.98
C GLU A 271 3.81 -8.54 -19.52
N LEU A 272 3.22 -8.49 -18.31
CA LEU A 272 2.57 -7.31 -17.76
C LEU A 272 1.44 -6.77 -18.65
N SER A 273 0.68 -7.69 -19.25
CA SER A 273 -0.38 -7.38 -20.21
C SER A 273 -1.58 -8.31 -20.13
N ASP A 274 -1.51 -9.39 -19.33
CA ASP A 274 -2.62 -10.33 -19.22
C ASP A 274 -3.85 -9.65 -18.61
N PRO A 275 -5.07 -9.99 -19.06
CA PRO A 275 -6.29 -9.51 -18.42
C PRO A 275 -6.59 -10.28 -17.13
N ALA A 276 -7.29 -9.64 -16.19
CA ALA A 276 -7.57 -10.19 -14.86
C ALA A 276 -8.10 -11.64 -14.86
N PRO A 277 -9.08 -12.03 -15.70
CA PRO A 277 -9.59 -13.41 -15.70
C PRO A 277 -8.52 -14.46 -16.02
N ILE A 278 -7.52 -14.12 -16.84
CA ILE A 278 -6.42 -15.02 -17.19
C ILE A 278 -5.45 -15.16 -16.02
N ILE A 279 -5.11 -14.06 -15.36
CA ILE A 279 -4.26 -14.07 -14.15
C ILE A 279 -4.93 -14.88 -13.03
N LEU A 280 -6.23 -14.67 -12.80
CA LEU A 280 -7.00 -15.40 -11.78
C LEU A 280 -7.07 -16.89 -12.09
N ARG A 281 -7.40 -17.27 -13.32
CA ARG A 281 -7.52 -18.67 -13.74
C ARG A 281 -6.18 -19.41 -13.61
N ARG A 282 -5.08 -18.76 -14.02
CA ARG A 282 -3.73 -19.32 -13.88
C ARG A 282 -3.41 -19.62 -12.41
N ARG A 283 -3.63 -18.64 -11.54
CA ARG A 283 -3.44 -18.83 -10.09
C ARG A 283 -4.33 -19.93 -9.53
N GLU A 284 -5.60 -19.98 -9.92
CA GLU A 284 -6.53 -21.01 -9.46
C GLU A 284 -6.06 -22.42 -9.86
N GLN A 285 -5.60 -22.59 -11.10
CA GLN A 285 -5.03 -23.87 -11.57
C GLN A 285 -3.79 -24.25 -10.74
N GLU A 286 -2.85 -23.32 -10.55
CA GLU A 286 -1.67 -23.56 -9.71
C GLU A 286 -2.05 -23.91 -8.27
N GLN A 287 -3.11 -23.30 -7.72
CA GLN A 287 -3.63 -23.62 -6.38
C GLN A 287 -4.21 -25.03 -6.28
N GLN A 288 -4.89 -25.50 -7.32
CA GLN A 288 -5.46 -26.85 -7.40
C GLN A 288 -4.38 -27.91 -7.56
N ASP A 289 -3.33 -27.61 -8.32
CA ASP A 289 -2.23 -28.54 -8.61
C ASP A 289 -1.16 -28.59 -7.51
N SER A 290 -1.16 -27.62 -6.59
CA SER A 290 -0.16 -27.58 -5.52
C SER A 290 -0.35 -28.65 -4.46
N CYS A 291 0.76 -29.09 -3.87
CA CYS A 291 0.76 -29.92 -2.67
C CYS A 291 0.59 -29.14 -1.36
N PHE A 292 0.40 -27.81 -1.43
CA PHE A 292 0.26 -26.98 -0.24
C PHE A 292 -1.03 -27.26 0.51
N GLU A 293 -0.98 -27.02 1.82
CA GLU A 293 -2.15 -27.18 2.65
C GLU A 293 -3.29 -26.26 2.19
N PRO A 294 -4.54 -26.75 2.10
CA PRO A 294 -5.68 -25.89 1.84
C PRO A 294 -5.88 -24.86 2.96
N THR A 295 -6.13 -23.61 2.58
CA THR A 295 -6.39 -22.49 3.50
C THR A 295 -7.50 -22.81 4.53
N SER A 296 -8.47 -23.67 4.18
CA SER A 296 -9.55 -24.09 5.08
C SER A 296 -9.04 -24.85 6.32
N ARG A 297 -7.94 -25.60 6.22
CA ARG A 297 -7.33 -26.29 7.38
C ARG A 297 -6.60 -25.30 8.28
N TRP A 298 -5.87 -24.36 7.70
CA TRP A 298 -5.28 -23.25 8.45
C TRP A 298 -6.35 -22.44 9.21
N ARG A 299 -7.49 -22.11 8.58
CA ARG A 299 -8.61 -21.42 9.24
C ARG A 299 -9.19 -22.18 10.43
N LYS A 300 -9.17 -23.52 10.39
CA LYS A 300 -9.59 -24.36 11.52
C LYS A 300 -8.61 -24.28 12.69
N ARG A 301 -7.29 -24.19 12.42
CA ARG A 301 -6.26 -23.98 13.46
C ARG A 301 -6.30 -22.57 14.06
N TRP A 302 -6.55 -21.56 13.22
CA TRP A 302 -6.52 -20.15 13.58
C TRP A 302 -7.88 -19.48 13.36
N PRO A 303 -8.91 -19.81 14.16
CA PRO A 303 -10.24 -19.23 13.99
C PRO A 303 -10.21 -17.70 14.20
N LEU A 304 -10.98 -16.98 13.39
CA LEU A 304 -11.00 -15.51 13.36
C LEU A 304 -11.31 -14.86 14.73
N LYS A 305 -12.14 -15.50 15.57
CA LYS A 305 -12.42 -15.05 16.95
C LYS A 305 -11.19 -15.09 17.88
N GLY A 306 -10.13 -15.83 17.53
CA GLY A 306 -8.89 -15.95 18.30
C GLY A 306 -7.75 -15.06 17.83
N GLN A 307 -7.86 -14.46 16.63
CA GLN A 307 -6.80 -13.61 16.07
C GLN A 307 -6.75 -12.21 16.71
N GLU A 308 -7.88 -11.69 17.20
CA GLU A 308 -7.95 -10.44 17.98
C GLU A 308 -7.11 -10.52 19.28
N PHE A 309 -7.11 -11.68 19.94
CA PHE A 309 -6.36 -11.91 21.18
C PHE A 309 -4.85 -12.08 20.96
N LEU A 310 -4.41 -12.49 19.77
CA LEU A 310 -2.99 -12.72 19.49
C LEU A 310 -2.22 -11.41 19.38
N TYR A 311 -2.78 -10.41 18.69
CA TYR A 311 -2.19 -9.08 18.56
C TYR A 311 -2.22 -8.30 19.89
N LEU A 312 -3.32 -8.41 20.65
CA LEU A 312 -3.40 -7.82 21.99
C LEU A 312 -2.41 -8.45 22.97
N LYS A 313 -2.10 -9.75 22.86
CA LYS A 313 -1.07 -10.40 23.69
C LYS A 313 0.37 -10.01 23.31
N ILE A 314 0.64 -9.76 22.02
CA ILE A 314 1.95 -9.27 21.57
C ILE A 314 2.17 -7.82 22.05
N LEU A 315 1.13 -6.98 22.01
CA LEU A 315 1.18 -5.61 22.51
C LEU A 315 1.23 -5.52 24.05
N ASN A 316 0.67 -6.51 24.76
CA ASN A 316 0.69 -6.58 26.23
C ASN A 316 1.91 -7.29 26.82
N LYS A 317 2.89 -7.71 26.02
CA LYS A 317 4.23 -8.04 26.53
C LYS A 317 5.10 -6.78 26.55
N LYS A 318 4.76 -5.85 27.44
CA LYS A 318 5.72 -4.91 28.02
C LYS A 318 5.98 -5.36 29.46
N CYS A 319 7.26 -5.61 29.74
CA CYS A 319 7.88 -6.24 30.92
C CYS A 319 7.86 -7.78 30.91
#